data_AF-H1G5B9-F1
#
_entry.id   AF-H1G5B9-F1
#
_cell.length_a   1.000
_cell.length_b   1.000
_cell.length_c   1.000
_cell.angle_alpha   90.00
_cell.angle_beta   90.00
_cell.angle_gamma   90.00
#
_symmetry.space_group_name_H-M   'P 1'
#
loop_
_entity.id
_entity.type
_entity.pdbx_description
1 polymer ?
#
loop_
_entity_poly.entity_id
_entity_poly.type
_entity_poly.pdbx_seq_one_letter_code
_entity_poly.pdbx_strand_id
1 'polypeptide(L)'
;MRGGAPVTTLVAGADLRETVWLNVLSAEERDRIYRDATQCIPNWVEPLVAGKTIPAADIGLERGLLWQPARLELAESEEGQSCDACGLPTSRVYTAFNKEKFNYTVEGLWHHPHSPRLWDLKKGERARDRYLSFTTMAPAWTWMNHYLLQREQHAGGGRQPAQVVTQFLDVFERALSARERRFAMIVAGYRVNQAAVLERRHELYSLPMDWRISERQVQRAIDEALRVKDELRRKTYGFAKECGAAVYPLAEQHFYQATGHRLHELLRQMDRREARVAVDEFIHALHQIARRLFDELTAPYRHSVEGMTAYAKFRRALDVALRESESKEKVA
;
A
#
# COMPACT_ATOMS: atom_id res chain seq x y z
N MET A 1 -12.56 -2.86 -13.12
CA MET A 1 -12.65 -3.84 -12.01
C MET A 1 -12.09 -3.32 -10.69
N ARG A 2 -10.80 -2.92 -10.62
CA ARG A 2 -10.19 -2.44 -9.36
C ARG A 2 -10.19 -0.91 -9.16
N GLY A 3 -10.74 -0.15 -10.10
CA GLY A 3 -10.57 1.30 -10.16
C GLY A 3 -9.27 1.72 -10.85
N GLY A 4 -8.95 3.02 -10.80
CA GLY A 4 -7.73 3.58 -11.39
C GLY A 4 -6.50 3.35 -10.49
N ALA A 5 -5.39 2.93 -11.08
CA ALA A 5 -4.09 2.71 -10.42
C ALA A 5 -4.15 1.97 -9.06
N PRO A 6 -4.74 0.75 -9.01
CA PRO A 6 -4.80 -0.03 -7.79
C PRO A 6 -3.41 -0.52 -7.38
N VAL A 7 -3.20 -0.68 -6.07
CA VAL A 7 -2.02 -1.38 -5.53
C VAL A 7 -2.23 -2.87 -5.70
N THR A 8 -1.24 -3.54 -6.28
CA THR A 8 -1.15 -4.99 -6.36
C THR A 8 -0.23 -5.50 -5.25
N THR A 9 -0.67 -6.54 -4.53
CA THR A 9 0.13 -7.23 -3.52
C THR A 9 0.14 -8.72 -3.82
N LEU A 10 1.33 -9.30 -3.99
CA LEU A 10 1.54 -10.71 -4.28
C LEU A 10 2.53 -11.31 -3.27
N VAL A 11 2.39 -12.59 -2.98
CA VAL A 11 3.38 -13.34 -2.20
C VAL A 11 4.54 -13.72 -3.10
N ALA A 12 5.78 -13.46 -2.68
CA ALA A 12 6.98 -13.85 -3.42
C ALA A 12 7.51 -15.21 -2.92
N GLY A 13 7.78 -16.10 -3.87
CA GLY A 13 8.52 -17.34 -3.63
C GLY A 13 10.02 -17.17 -3.90
N ALA A 14 10.77 -18.28 -3.83
CA ALA A 14 12.20 -18.31 -4.16
C ALA A 14 12.45 -18.13 -5.67
N ASP A 15 11.49 -18.55 -6.51
CA ASP A 15 11.54 -18.41 -7.96
C ASP A 15 10.19 -17.93 -8.55
N LEU A 16 10.17 -17.70 -9.86
CA LEU A 16 8.96 -17.26 -10.57
C LEU A 16 7.83 -18.31 -10.51
N ARG A 17 8.16 -19.60 -10.63
CA ARG A 17 7.19 -20.69 -10.64
C ARG A 17 6.48 -20.77 -9.30
N GLU A 18 7.25 -20.74 -8.21
CA GLU A 18 6.72 -20.71 -6.85
C GLU A 18 5.90 -19.44 -6.61
N THR A 19 6.41 -18.27 -7.02
CA THR A 19 5.66 -17.01 -6.93
C THR A 19 4.30 -17.10 -7.64
N VAL A 20 4.24 -17.70 -8.83
CA VAL A 20 2.96 -17.92 -9.53
C VAL A 20 2.03 -18.79 -8.69
N TRP A 21 2.49 -19.95 -8.23
CA TRP A 21 1.65 -20.89 -7.46
C TRP A 21 1.18 -20.35 -6.12
N LEU A 22 2.00 -19.58 -5.40
CA LEU A 22 1.63 -18.96 -4.13
C LEU A 22 0.51 -17.92 -4.27
N ASN A 23 0.26 -17.41 -5.49
CA ASN A 23 -0.79 -16.44 -5.77
C ASN A 23 -1.96 -17.04 -6.56
N VAL A 24 -2.06 -18.37 -6.65
CA VAL A 24 -3.26 -19.06 -7.16
C VAL A 24 -4.21 -19.33 -6.00
N LEU A 25 -5.47 -18.94 -6.14
CA LEU A 25 -6.50 -19.28 -5.16
C LEU A 25 -6.76 -20.79 -5.13
N SER A 26 -6.95 -21.35 -3.95
CA SER A 26 -7.46 -22.71 -3.79
C SER A 26 -8.89 -22.81 -4.35
N ALA A 27 -9.31 -24.01 -4.73
CA ALA A 27 -10.69 -24.23 -5.21
C ALA A 27 -11.72 -23.81 -4.15
N GLU A 28 -11.46 -24.10 -2.88
CA GLU A 28 -12.32 -23.71 -1.76
C GLU A 28 -12.48 -22.19 -1.66
N GLU A 29 -11.38 -21.43 -1.70
CA GLU A 29 -11.42 -19.98 -1.61
C GLU A 29 -12.03 -19.33 -2.87
N ARG A 30 -11.78 -19.90 -4.05
CA ARG A 30 -12.47 -19.51 -5.29
C ARG A 30 -13.98 -19.71 -5.15
N ASP A 31 -14.42 -20.91 -4.75
CA ASP A 31 -15.83 -21.28 -4.69
C ASP A 31 -16.55 -20.59 -3.53
N ARG A 32 -15.82 -20.10 -2.52
CA ARG A 32 -16.37 -19.23 -1.48
C ARG A 32 -16.67 -17.83 -2.00
N ILE A 33 -15.83 -17.28 -2.88
CA ILE A 33 -15.93 -15.87 -3.32
C ILE A 33 -16.80 -15.72 -4.57
N TYR A 34 -16.74 -16.68 -5.50
CA TYR A 34 -17.32 -16.56 -6.85
C TYR A 34 -18.44 -17.57 -7.13
N ARG A 35 -18.98 -18.24 -6.09
CA ARG A 35 -19.98 -19.31 -6.23
C ARG A 35 -21.13 -18.96 -7.16
N ASP A 36 -21.69 -17.77 -6.96
CA ASP A 36 -22.96 -17.36 -7.56
C ASP A 36 -22.74 -16.58 -8.87
N ALA A 37 -21.49 -16.45 -9.31
CA ALA A 37 -21.16 -15.72 -10.53
C ALA A 37 -21.60 -16.51 -11.77
N THR A 38 -22.20 -15.81 -12.73
CA THR A 38 -22.78 -16.41 -13.94
C THR A 38 -21.98 -16.10 -15.21
N GLN A 39 -21.19 -15.01 -15.20
CA GLN A 39 -20.43 -14.54 -16.36
C GLN A 39 -18.95 -14.89 -16.21
N CYS A 40 -18.54 -16.08 -16.69
CA CYS A 40 -17.16 -16.56 -16.55
C CYS A 40 -16.31 -16.40 -17.83
N ILE A 41 -16.93 -16.16 -18.98
CA ILE A 41 -16.20 -16.07 -20.26
C ILE A 41 -15.49 -14.70 -20.36
N PRO A 42 -14.20 -14.61 -20.76
CA PRO A 42 -13.52 -13.33 -20.95
C PRO A 42 -14.22 -12.41 -21.96
N ASN A 43 -14.09 -11.10 -21.77
CA ASN A 43 -14.87 -10.13 -22.53
C ASN A 43 -14.35 -9.84 -23.95
N TRP A 44 -13.23 -10.42 -24.37
CA TRP A 44 -12.85 -10.48 -25.78
C TRP A 44 -13.47 -11.69 -26.51
N VAL A 45 -13.98 -12.68 -25.78
CA VAL A 45 -14.72 -13.84 -26.35
C VAL A 45 -16.22 -13.56 -26.34
N GLU A 46 -16.74 -13.07 -25.22
CA GLU A 46 -18.13 -12.62 -25.09
C GLU A 46 -18.16 -11.11 -24.81
N PRO A 47 -18.27 -10.27 -25.87
CA PRO A 47 -18.13 -8.83 -25.79
C PRO A 47 -19.11 -8.14 -24.84
N LEU A 48 -18.65 -7.04 -24.24
CA LEU A 48 -19.51 -6.15 -23.48
C LEU A 48 -20.48 -5.41 -24.41
N VAL A 49 -21.70 -5.20 -23.92
CA VAL A 49 -22.73 -4.39 -24.58
C VAL A 49 -22.61 -2.93 -24.12
N ALA A 50 -22.59 -2.00 -25.07
CA ALA A 50 -22.49 -0.56 -24.78
C ALA A 50 -23.65 -0.10 -23.88
N GLY A 51 -23.35 0.74 -22.87
CA GLY A 51 -24.33 1.31 -21.96
C GLY A 51 -24.94 0.32 -20.95
N LYS A 52 -24.57 -0.96 -20.99
CA LYS A 52 -25.09 -1.98 -20.06
C LYS A 52 -24.53 -1.76 -18.65
N THR A 53 -25.40 -1.93 -17.65
CA THR A 53 -25.01 -2.09 -16.24
C THR A 53 -24.82 -3.58 -15.93
N ILE A 54 -23.69 -3.92 -15.33
CA ILE A 54 -23.28 -5.29 -15.03
C ILE A 54 -23.09 -5.39 -13.52
N PRO A 55 -23.87 -6.20 -12.80
CA PRO A 55 -23.64 -6.44 -11.39
C PRO A 55 -22.26 -7.07 -11.18
N ALA A 56 -21.47 -6.53 -10.24
CA ALA A 56 -20.16 -7.07 -9.93
C ALA A 56 -20.23 -8.52 -9.43
N ALA A 57 -21.29 -8.87 -8.71
CA ALA A 57 -21.50 -10.23 -8.21
C ALA A 57 -21.67 -11.29 -9.32
N ASP A 58 -22.15 -10.88 -10.50
CA ASP A 58 -22.36 -11.79 -11.63
C ASP A 58 -21.06 -12.15 -12.35
N ILE A 59 -19.97 -11.41 -12.12
CA ILE A 59 -18.72 -11.57 -12.86
C ILE A 59 -17.87 -12.66 -12.20
N GLY A 60 -17.64 -13.75 -12.92
CA GLY A 60 -16.81 -14.88 -12.49
C GLY A 60 -15.32 -14.55 -12.42
N LEU A 61 -14.54 -15.47 -11.85
CA LEU A 61 -13.11 -15.28 -11.64
C LEU A 61 -12.38 -14.99 -12.95
N GLU A 62 -12.57 -15.82 -13.97
CA GLU A 62 -11.87 -15.76 -15.24
C GLU A 62 -12.19 -14.47 -16.00
N ARG A 63 -13.48 -14.15 -16.18
CA ARG A 63 -13.91 -12.90 -16.83
C ARG A 63 -13.41 -11.66 -16.08
N GLY A 64 -13.41 -11.68 -14.75
CA GLY A 64 -12.99 -10.54 -13.94
C GLY A 64 -11.48 -10.35 -13.86
N LEU A 65 -10.69 -11.43 -13.78
CA LEU A 65 -9.22 -11.38 -13.82
C LEU A 65 -8.71 -10.90 -15.18
N LEU A 66 -9.35 -11.37 -16.24
CA LEU A 66 -9.01 -11.08 -17.63
C LEU A 66 -9.87 -9.93 -18.18
N TRP A 67 -10.44 -9.10 -17.31
CA TRP A 67 -11.32 -8.03 -17.73
C TRP A 67 -10.56 -6.95 -18.51
N GLN A 68 -10.88 -6.78 -19.80
CA GLN A 68 -10.32 -5.72 -20.63
C GLN A 68 -11.33 -4.56 -20.79
N PRO A 69 -11.21 -3.45 -20.04
CA PRO A 69 -12.19 -2.36 -20.11
C PRO A 69 -12.11 -1.53 -21.41
N ALA A 70 -10.97 -1.53 -22.09
CA ALA A 70 -10.75 -0.74 -23.29
C ALA A 70 -11.02 -1.55 -24.55
N ARG A 71 -11.66 -0.94 -25.56
CA ARG A 71 -11.74 -1.52 -26.90
C ARG A 71 -10.48 -1.18 -27.68
N LEU A 72 -9.63 -2.18 -27.84
CA LEU A 72 -8.32 -2.09 -28.47
C LEU A 72 -8.19 -3.19 -29.51
N GLU A 73 -7.56 -2.87 -30.62
CA GLU A 73 -7.17 -3.82 -31.67
C GLU A 73 -5.71 -3.56 -32.03
N LEU A 74 -4.88 -4.59 -31.95
CA LEU A 74 -3.45 -4.48 -32.21
C LEU A 74 -3.18 -4.43 -33.72
N ALA A 75 -2.27 -3.57 -34.16
CA ALA A 75 -1.80 -3.50 -35.54
C ALA A 75 -0.41 -4.14 -35.64
N GLU A 76 -0.35 -5.29 -36.33
CA GLU A 76 0.89 -6.01 -36.61
C GLU A 76 1.67 -5.35 -37.76
N SER A 77 2.99 -5.40 -37.68
CA SER A 77 3.91 -4.95 -38.72
C SER A 77 4.52 -6.16 -39.44
N GLU A 78 4.68 -6.06 -40.76
CA GLU A 78 5.21 -7.14 -41.61
C GLU A 78 6.74 -7.31 -41.49
N GLU A 79 7.44 -6.31 -40.94
CA GLU A 79 8.90 -6.37 -40.80
C GLU A 79 9.30 -7.05 -39.48
N GLY A 80 10.00 -8.18 -39.60
CA GLY A 80 10.67 -8.84 -38.48
C GLY A 80 11.78 -7.94 -37.93
N GLN A 81 11.63 -7.50 -36.68
CA GLN A 81 12.56 -6.61 -36.00
C GLN A 81 12.86 -7.12 -34.58
N SER A 82 13.76 -6.43 -33.88
CA SER A 82 13.91 -6.54 -32.42
C SER A 82 12.82 -5.74 -31.71
N CYS A 83 12.36 -6.20 -30.56
CA CYS A 83 11.43 -5.43 -29.73
C CYS A 83 12.11 -4.20 -29.14
N ASP A 84 11.55 -3.00 -29.34
CA ASP A 84 12.08 -1.75 -28.77
C ASP A 84 12.08 -1.71 -27.23
N ALA A 85 11.24 -2.53 -26.58
CA ALA A 85 11.10 -2.56 -25.13
C ALA A 85 12.08 -3.53 -24.45
N CYS A 86 12.25 -4.74 -24.98
CA CYS A 86 13.12 -5.76 -24.38
C CYS A 86 14.42 -6.03 -25.16
N GLY A 87 14.57 -5.48 -26.37
CA GLY A 87 15.73 -5.66 -27.25
C GLY A 87 15.85 -7.04 -27.91
N LEU A 88 14.92 -7.96 -27.63
CA LEU A 88 15.01 -9.33 -28.14
C LEU A 88 14.47 -9.44 -29.58
N PRO A 89 15.09 -10.28 -30.43
CA PRO A 89 14.58 -10.56 -31.77
C PRO A 89 13.22 -11.27 -31.70
N THR A 90 12.29 -10.92 -32.58
CA THR A 90 10.96 -11.51 -32.65
C THR A 90 10.50 -11.70 -34.09
N SER A 91 9.67 -12.72 -34.32
CA SER A 91 9.05 -12.98 -35.62
C SER A 91 7.82 -12.11 -35.89
N ARG A 92 7.22 -11.51 -34.84
CA ARG A 92 6.04 -10.64 -34.93
C ARG A 92 6.26 -9.38 -34.12
N VAL A 93 5.94 -8.23 -34.71
CA VAL A 93 6.09 -6.91 -34.09
C VAL A 93 4.77 -6.16 -34.20
N TYR A 94 4.38 -5.45 -33.14
CA TYR A 94 3.20 -4.59 -33.12
C TYR A 94 3.64 -3.16 -32.89
N THR A 95 3.39 -2.28 -33.85
CA THR A 95 3.88 -0.89 -33.83
C THR A 95 2.78 0.11 -33.49
N ALA A 96 1.52 -0.29 -33.56
CA ALA A 96 0.37 0.56 -33.25
C ALA A 96 -0.83 -0.25 -32.73
N PHE A 97 -1.86 0.46 -32.29
CA PHE A 97 -3.16 -0.12 -31.96
C PHE A 97 -4.29 0.87 -32.25
N ASN A 98 -5.43 0.35 -32.69
CA ASN A 98 -6.68 1.11 -32.81
C ASN A 98 -7.38 1.16 -31.44
N LYS A 99 -8.06 2.27 -31.16
CA LYS A 99 -8.87 2.41 -29.95
C LYS A 99 -10.16 3.17 -30.23
N GLU A 100 -11.24 2.78 -29.55
CA GLU A 100 -12.50 3.53 -29.56
C GLU A 100 -13.02 3.79 -28.14
N LYS A 101 -13.84 4.84 -28.01
CA LYS A 101 -14.53 5.13 -26.74
C LYS A 101 -15.63 4.09 -26.54
N PHE A 102 -15.63 3.43 -25.39
CA PHE A 102 -16.63 2.43 -25.03
C PHE A 102 -17.01 2.60 -23.55
N ASN A 103 -18.31 2.72 -23.28
CA ASN A 103 -18.82 2.99 -21.95
C ASN A 103 -19.80 1.89 -21.52
N TYR A 104 -19.70 1.50 -20.26
CA TYR A 104 -20.56 0.55 -19.54
C TYR A 104 -20.41 0.83 -18.04
N THR A 105 -21.27 0.24 -17.22
CA THR A 105 -21.22 0.40 -15.76
C THR A 105 -21.06 -0.95 -15.09
N VAL A 106 -20.19 -1.04 -14.09
CA VAL A 106 -20.15 -2.20 -13.17
C VAL A 106 -20.69 -1.73 -11.84
N GLU A 107 -21.79 -2.34 -11.39
CA GLU A 107 -22.47 -2.00 -10.14
C GLU A 107 -21.92 -2.83 -8.99
N GLY A 108 -21.48 -2.17 -7.92
CA GLY A 108 -20.79 -2.81 -6.80
C GLY A 108 -19.28 -2.94 -7.01
N LEU A 109 -18.61 -3.62 -6.07
CA LEU A 109 -17.16 -3.86 -6.13
C LEU A 109 -16.89 -5.35 -6.38
N TRP A 110 -16.29 -5.68 -7.52
CA TRP A 110 -15.86 -7.05 -7.80
C TRP A 110 -14.67 -7.44 -6.94
N HIS A 111 -14.66 -8.66 -6.37
CA HIS A 111 -13.72 -9.13 -5.34
C HIS A 111 -12.35 -9.58 -5.89
N HIS A 112 -11.58 -8.69 -6.51
CA HIS A 112 -10.26 -9.00 -7.06
C HIS A 112 -9.26 -9.54 -6.02
N PRO A 113 -8.56 -10.67 -6.31
CA PRO A 113 -7.75 -11.36 -5.30
C PRO A 113 -6.35 -10.78 -5.04
N HIS A 114 -5.92 -9.75 -5.78
CA HIS A 114 -4.53 -9.28 -5.79
C HIS A 114 -4.37 -7.84 -5.27
N SER A 115 -5.44 -7.24 -4.74
CA SER A 115 -5.41 -5.86 -4.27
C SER A 115 -6.06 -5.75 -2.89
N PRO A 116 -5.43 -5.06 -1.93
CA PRO A 116 -6.04 -4.80 -0.64
C PRO A 116 -7.32 -3.97 -0.77
N ARG A 117 -8.32 -4.28 0.07
CA ARG A 117 -9.61 -3.61 0.12
C ARG A 117 -9.74 -2.74 1.35
N LEU A 118 -10.50 -1.67 1.17
CA LEU A 118 -10.75 -0.63 2.17
C LEU A 118 -12.20 -0.23 2.12
N TRP A 119 -12.80 -0.07 3.29
CA TRP A 119 -14.13 0.50 3.37
C TRP A 119 -14.27 1.50 4.50
N ASP A 120 -15.08 2.52 4.25
CA ASP A 120 -15.41 3.53 5.24
C ASP A 120 -16.76 3.20 5.88
N LEU A 121 -16.89 3.42 7.19
CA LEU A 121 -18.16 3.30 7.91
C LEU A 121 -18.77 4.71 8.10
N LYS A 122 -20.04 4.89 7.75
CA LYS A 122 -20.82 6.10 8.02
C LYS A 122 -22.08 5.70 8.78
N LYS A 123 -22.28 6.22 9.99
CA LYS A 123 -23.38 5.83 10.90
C LYS A 123 -23.48 4.32 11.16
N GLY A 124 -22.34 3.62 11.21
CA GLY A 124 -22.29 2.17 11.43
C GLY A 124 -22.46 1.32 10.17
N GLU A 125 -22.79 1.92 9.03
CA GLU A 125 -23.00 1.22 7.76
C GLU A 125 -21.83 1.42 6.80
N ARG A 126 -21.60 0.43 5.92
CA ARG A 126 -20.53 0.47 4.90
C ARG A 126 -20.88 1.51 3.83
N ALA A 127 -20.27 2.69 3.92
CA ALA A 127 -20.59 3.82 3.05
C ALA A 127 -19.82 3.81 1.72
N ARG A 128 -18.60 3.27 1.70
CA ARG A 128 -17.75 3.23 0.52
C ARG A 128 -16.85 2.03 0.58
N ASP A 129 -16.76 1.29 -0.51
CA ASP A 129 -15.82 0.17 -0.69
C ASP A 129 -14.89 0.47 -1.87
N ARG A 130 -13.59 0.22 -1.71
CA ARG A 130 -12.57 0.52 -2.71
C ARG A 130 -11.35 -0.37 -2.57
N TYR A 131 -10.57 -0.45 -3.65
CA TYR A 131 -9.20 -0.93 -3.57
C TYR A 131 -8.24 0.16 -3.14
N LEU A 132 -7.17 -0.25 -2.47
CA LEU A 132 -6.06 0.63 -2.14
C LEU A 132 -5.40 1.15 -3.43
N SER A 133 -5.06 2.44 -3.46
CA SER A 133 -4.31 3.13 -4.51
C SER A 133 -3.33 4.12 -3.89
N PHE A 134 -2.21 4.40 -4.56
CA PHE A 134 -1.27 5.41 -4.08
C PHE A 134 -1.77 6.81 -4.49
N THR A 135 -2.14 7.62 -3.50
CA THR A 135 -2.70 8.97 -3.72
C THR A 135 -1.74 10.08 -3.31
N THR A 136 -0.77 9.80 -2.44
CA THR A 136 0.20 10.77 -1.92
C THR A 136 1.63 10.34 -2.24
N MET A 137 2.62 11.20 -1.96
CA MET A 137 4.05 10.87 -2.07
C MET A 137 4.59 10.06 -0.87
N ALA A 138 3.73 9.66 0.06
CA ALA A 138 4.14 8.84 1.20
C ALA A 138 4.65 7.47 0.73
N PRO A 139 5.78 6.96 1.21
CA PRO A 139 6.34 5.67 0.79
C PRO A 139 5.35 4.50 0.91
N ALA A 140 5.54 3.43 0.13
CA ALA A 140 4.61 2.31 0.13
C ALA A 140 4.44 1.64 1.52
N TRP A 141 5.46 1.70 2.39
CA TRP A 141 5.41 1.10 3.72
C TRP A 141 4.37 1.76 4.63
N THR A 142 3.94 3.00 4.37
CA THR A 142 2.91 3.67 5.18
C THR A 142 1.57 2.94 5.14
N TRP A 143 1.40 2.09 4.13
CA TRP A 143 0.22 1.25 3.94
C TRP A 143 0.46 -0.19 4.40
N MET A 144 1.57 -0.51 5.07
CA MET A 144 1.91 -1.89 5.48
C MET A 144 0.79 -2.58 6.24
N ASN A 145 0.16 -1.87 7.17
CA ASN A 145 -0.97 -2.38 7.94
C ASN A 145 -2.16 -2.80 7.05
N HIS A 146 -2.29 -2.25 5.83
CA HIS A 146 -3.34 -2.59 4.86
C HIS A 146 -2.99 -3.82 4.04
N TYR A 147 -1.70 -4.08 3.86
CA TYR A 147 -1.22 -5.26 3.14
C TYR A 147 -1.27 -6.51 4.01
N LEU A 148 -1.06 -6.35 5.33
CA LEU A 148 -0.86 -7.47 6.25
C LEU A 148 -2.06 -7.78 7.15
N LEU A 149 -2.80 -6.75 7.60
CA LEU A 149 -3.70 -6.88 8.74
C LEU A 149 -5.16 -6.72 8.33
N GLN A 150 -5.99 -7.73 8.61
CA GLN A 150 -7.44 -7.62 8.47
C GLN A 150 -8.05 -6.88 9.67
N ARG A 151 -9.01 -5.99 9.40
CA ARG A 151 -9.76 -5.27 10.43
C ARG A 151 -11.16 -4.98 9.93
N GLU A 152 -12.17 -5.63 10.52
CA GLU A 152 -13.53 -5.56 9.98
C GLU A 152 -14.31 -4.32 10.41
N GLN A 153 -14.22 -3.94 11.68
CA GLN A 153 -15.00 -2.85 12.24
C GLN A 153 -14.18 -2.06 13.26
N HIS A 154 -13.75 -0.86 12.88
CA HIS A 154 -13.23 0.13 13.81
C HIS A 154 -13.81 1.51 13.47
N ALA A 155 -13.79 2.42 14.44
CA ALA A 155 -14.10 3.83 14.19
C ALA A 155 -13.25 4.32 13.00
N GLY A 156 -13.92 4.68 11.90
CA GLY A 156 -13.30 5.16 10.66
C GLY A 156 -13.31 4.19 9.48
N GLY A 157 -13.61 2.90 9.65
CA GLY A 157 -13.64 1.94 8.54
C GLY A 157 -13.03 0.57 8.84
N GLY A 158 -12.90 -0.23 7.80
CA GLY A 158 -12.22 -1.52 7.81
C GLY A 158 -11.29 -1.70 6.61
N ARG A 159 -10.47 -2.75 6.70
CA ARG A 159 -9.48 -3.11 5.69
C ARG A 159 -9.32 -4.62 5.62
N GLN A 160 -8.96 -5.09 4.44
CA GLN A 160 -8.64 -6.49 4.20
C GLN A 160 -7.42 -6.55 3.26
N PRO A 161 -6.40 -7.36 3.58
CA PRO A 161 -5.36 -7.73 2.62
C PRO A 161 -5.92 -8.27 1.31
N ALA A 162 -5.07 -8.38 0.29
CA ALA A 162 -5.45 -9.12 -0.91
C ALA A 162 -5.73 -10.60 -0.56
N GLN A 163 -6.68 -11.23 -1.26
CA GLN A 163 -7.10 -12.58 -0.93
C GLN A 163 -5.95 -13.59 -1.01
N VAL A 164 -5.03 -13.43 -1.96
CA VAL A 164 -3.84 -14.30 -2.07
C VAL A 164 -2.92 -14.19 -0.85
N VAL A 165 -2.84 -13.00 -0.24
CA VAL A 165 -2.08 -12.78 1.00
C VAL A 165 -2.81 -13.43 2.18
N THR A 166 -4.12 -13.21 2.32
CA THR A 166 -4.93 -13.86 3.36
C THR A 166 -4.85 -15.38 3.28
N GLN A 167 -5.04 -15.96 2.10
CA GLN A 167 -4.92 -17.40 1.87
C GLN A 167 -3.53 -17.93 2.22
N PHE A 168 -2.46 -17.23 1.83
CA PHE A 168 -1.10 -17.62 2.19
C PHE A 168 -0.91 -17.69 3.70
N LEU A 169 -1.33 -16.64 4.41
CA LEU A 169 -1.21 -16.58 5.86
C LEU A 169 -2.07 -17.68 6.52
N ASP A 170 -3.29 -17.91 6.08
CA ASP A 170 -4.20 -18.84 6.78
C ASP A 170 -3.98 -20.32 6.45
N VAL A 171 -3.60 -20.62 5.19
CA VAL A 171 -3.49 -21.99 4.67
C VAL A 171 -2.05 -22.44 4.60
N PHE A 172 -1.18 -21.65 3.96
CA PHE A 172 0.15 -22.11 3.59
C PHE A 172 1.18 -21.98 4.72
N GLU A 173 0.99 -21.06 5.67
CA GLU A 173 1.87 -20.95 6.85
C GLU A 173 2.04 -22.29 7.59
N ARG A 174 0.94 -23.04 7.76
CA ARG A 174 0.94 -24.31 8.51
C ARG A 174 1.74 -25.41 7.80
N ALA A 175 1.91 -25.29 6.48
CA ALA A 175 2.63 -26.25 5.66
C ALA A 175 4.12 -25.92 5.49
N LEU A 176 4.56 -24.70 5.84
CA LEU A 176 5.97 -24.30 5.72
C LEU A 176 6.83 -24.91 6.82
N SER A 177 7.97 -25.50 6.42
CA SER A 177 8.96 -26.05 7.36
C SER A 177 9.54 -24.95 8.25
N ALA A 178 9.92 -25.28 9.49
CA ALA A 178 10.42 -24.31 10.48
C ALA A 178 11.68 -23.53 10.02
N ARG A 179 12.42 -24.03 9.03
CA ARG A 179 13.65 -23.45 8.49
C ARG A 179 13.41 -22.45 7.34
N GLU A 180 12.20 -22.40 6.78
CA GLU A 180 11.81 -21.62 5.59
C GLU A 180 10.76 -20.53 5.88
N ARG A 181 10.54 -20.21 7.17
CA ARG A 181 9.49 -19.31 7.66
C ARG A 181 9.77 -17.83 7.40
N ARG A 182 9.89 -17.42 6.14
CA ARG A 182 9.85 -16.00 5.75
C ARG A 182 8.67 -15.72 4.86
N PHE A 183 7.96 -14.66 5.18
CA PHE A 183 6.98 -14.05 4.29
C PHE A 183 7.69 -13.03 3.42
N ALA A 184 7.58 -13.17 2.11
CA ALA A 184 8.01 -12.13 1.17
C ALA A 184 6.81 -11.65 0.36
N MET A 185 6.71 -10.34 0.14
CA MET A 185 5.57 -9.72 -0.53
C MET A 185 6.03 -8.66 -1.52
N ILE A 186 5.56 -8.79 -2.75
CA ILE A 186 5.70 -7.80 -3.80
C ILE A 186 4.55 -6.82 -3.66
N VAL A 187 4.86 -5.52 -3.59
CA VAL A 187 3.89 -4.43 -3.57
C VAL A 187 4.18 -3.53 -4.76
N ALA A 188 3.21 -3.37 -5.66
CA ALA A 188 3.39 -2.59 -6.87
C ALA A 188 2.17 -1.69 -7.14
N GLY A 189 2.42 -0.46 -7.58
CA GLY A 189 1.35 0.45 -7.97
C GLY A 189 1.87 1.77 -8.53
N TYR A 190 0.96 2.51 -9.16
CA TYR A 190 1.24 3.84 -9.70
C TYR A 190 0.51 4.90 -8.89
N ARG A 191 1.04 6.13 -8.92
CA ARG A 191 0.29 7.34 -8.61
C ARG A 191 0.03 8.07 -9.91
N VAL A 192 -1.23 8.33 -10.21
CA VAL A 192 -1.65 8.93 -11.48
C VAL A 192 -2.46 10.20 -11.26
N ASN A 193 -2.36 11.13 -12.20
CA ASN A 193 -3.33 12.20 -12.39
C ASN A 193 -3.94 12.04 -13.78
N GLN A 194 -5.18 11.53 -13.84
CA GLN A 194 -5.81 11.08 -15.07
C GLN A 194 -4.91 10.07 -15.81
N ALA A 195 -4.44 10.40 -17.02
CA ALA A 195 -3.54 9.56 -17.80
C ALA A 195 -2.05 9.76 -17.46
N ALA A 196 -1.69 10.82 -16.73
CA ALA A 196 -0.30 11.09 -16.39
C ALA A 196 0.16 10.22 -15.21
N VAL A 197 1.23 9.45 -15.41
CA VAL A 197 1.90 8.73 -14.32
C VAL A 197 2.81 9.71 -13.60
N LEU A 198 2.49 10.02 -12.34
CA LEU A 198 3.26 10.92 -11.48
C LEU A 198 4.37 10.17 -10.73
N GLU A 199 4.15 8.90 -10.43
CA GLU A 199 5.07 8.07 -9.65
C GLU A 199 4.81 6.59 -9.90
N ARG A 200 5.87 5.78 -9.81
CA ARG A 200 5.80 4.31 -9.81
C ARG A 200 6.44 3.79 -8.53
N ARG A 201 5.83 2.79 -7.91
CA ARG A 201 6.36 2.13 -6.70
C ARG A 201 6.30 0.64 -6.88
N HIS A 202 7.44 -0.01 -6.71
CA HIS A 202 7.60 -1.46 -6.83
C HIS A 202 8.57 -1.88 -5.73
N GLU A 203 8.03 -2.51 -4.69
CA GLU A 203 8.75 -2.84 -3.46
C GLU A 203 8.69 -4.35 -3.21
N LEU A 204 9.75 -4.89 -2.62
CA LEU A 204 9.77 -6.24 -2.07
C LEU A 204 9.98 -6.13 -0.55
N TYR A 205 8.97 -6.53 0.21
CA TYR A 205 9.06 -6.64 1.66
C TYR A 205 9.36 -8.08 2.06
N SER A 206 10.20 -8.25 3.06
CA SER A 206 10.50 -9.56 3.65
C SER A 206 10.39 -9.47 5.16
N LEU A 207 9.62 -10.39 5.75
CA LEU A 207 9.34 -10.47 7.18
C LEU A 207 9.55 -11.91 7.65
N PRO A 208 10.15 -12.15 8.83
CA PRO A 208 10.09 -13.45 9.49
C PRO A 208 8.63 -13.79 9.85
N MET A 209 8.13 -15.00 9.54
CA MET A 209 6.70 -15.35 9.75
C MET A 209 6.20 -15.12 11.18
N ASP A 210 7.11 -15.20 12.15
CA ASP A 210 6.87 -14.90 13.56
C ASP A 210 6.30 -13.48 13.79
N TRP A 211 6.38 -12.58 12.79
CA TRP A 211 5.70 -11.28 12.78
C TRP A 211 4.20 -11.40 13.10
N ARG A 212 3.53 -12.51 12.75
CA ARG A 212 2.11 -12.74 13.11
C ARG A 212 1.89 -12.85 14.61
N ILE A 213 2.83 -13.46 15.34
CA ILE A 213 2.77 -13.53 16.80
C ILE A 213 2.97 -12.13 17.39
N SER A 214 3.82 -11.35 16.74
CA SER A 214 4.12 -9.95 17.09
C SER A 214 3.29 -8.95 16.29
N GLU A 215 2.09 -9.32 15.82
CA GLU A 215 1.27 -8.49 14.93
C GLU A 215 1.02 -7.10 15.51
N ARG A 216 0.72 -7.05 16.82
CA ARG A 216 0.53 -5.80 17.56
C ARG A 216 1.78 -4.90 17.53
N GLN A 217 2.97 -5.48 17.55
CA GLN A 217 4.23 -4.74 17.49
C GLN A 217 4.50 -4.20 16.08
N VAL A 218 4.22 -4.99 15.03
CA VAL A 218 4.25 -4.52 13.63
C VAL A 218 3.29 -3.35 13.46
N GLN A 219 2.04 -3.52 13.91
CA GLN A 219 1.04 -2.46 13.84
C GLN A 219 1.50 -1.20 14.58
N ARG A 220 1.98 -1.36 15.81
CA ARG A 220 2.48 -0.25 16.65
C ARG A 220 3.63 0.49 15.98
N ALA A 221 4.61 -0.22 15.41
CA ALA A 221 5.72 0.42 14.71
C ALA A 221 5.25 1.32 13.55
N ILE A 222 4.32 0.84 12.74
CA ILE A 222 3.76 1.60 11.61
C ILE A 222 2.90 2.77 12.11
N ASP A 223 2.00 2.52 13.07
CA ASP A 223 1.09 3.55 13.58
C ASP A 223 1.87 4.67 14.30
N GLU A 224 2.91 4.34 15.08
CA GLU A 224 3.79 5.32 15.71
C GLU A 224 4.65 6.09 14.72
N ALA A 225 5.19 5.44 13.68
CA ALA A 225 5.91 6.14 12.60
C ALA A 225 5.04 7.19 11.92
N LEU A 226 3.77 6.85 11.64
CA LEU A 226 2.81 7.79 11.07
C LEU A 226 2.43 8.90 12.04
N ARG A 227 2.22 8.58 13.32
CA ARG A 227 1.90 9.58 14.36
C ARG A 227 3.04 10.58 14.53
N VAL A 228 4.28 10.12 14.69
CA VAL A 228 5.47 10.98 14.85
C VAL A 228 5.63 11.90 13.62
N LYS A 229 5.43 11.35 12.42
CA LYS A 229 5.41 12.13 11.18
C LYS A 229 4.34 13.24 11.21
N ASP A 230 3.12 12.92 11.65
CA ASP A 230 2.03 13.90 11.76
C ASP A 230 2.32 14.98 12.79
N GLU A 231 2.91 14.62 13.93
CA GLU A 231 3.34 15.59 14.93
C GLU A 231 4.41 16.53 14.37
N LEU A 232 5.47 15.99 13.77
CA LEU A 232 6.53 16.79 13.15
C LEU A 232 5.95 17.77 12.11
N ARG A 233 5.10 17.26 11.21
CA ARG A 233 4.44 18.08 10.18
C ARG A 233 3.54 19.16 10.80
N ARG A 234 2.79 18.83 11.84
CA ARG A 234 1.90 19.78 12.52
C ARG A 234 2.68 20.87 13.24
N LYS A 235 3.77 20.54 13.93
CA LYS A 235 4.59 21.54 14.65
C LYS A 235 5.36 22.43 13.67
N THR A 236 5.88 21.89 12.58
CA THR A 236 6.50 22.69 11.51
C THR A 236 5.49 23.57 10.77
N TYR A 237 4.25 23.12 10.60
CA TYR A 237 3.17 23.95 10.08
C TYR A 237 2.80 25.09 11.05
N GLY A 238 2.75 24.82 12.36
CA GLY A 238 2.56 25.84 13.37
C GLY A 238 3.69 26.88 13.35
N PHE A 239 4.94 26.43 13.27
CA PHE A 239 6.11 27.29 13.10
C PHE A 239 5.98 28.20 11.88
N ALA A 240 5.59 27.63 10.73
CA ALA A 240 5.36 28.38 9.49
C ALA A 240 4.31 29.47 9.62
N LYS A 241 3.25 29.26 10.42
CA LYS A 241 2.21 30.28 10.65
C LYS A 241 2.73 31.50 11.41
N GLU A 242 3.71 31.32 12.28
CA GLU A 242 4.22 32.41 13.13
C GLU A 242 5.38 33.18 12.49
N CYS A 243 6.23 32.51 11.69
CA CYS A 243 7.40 33.15 11.07
C CYS A 243 7.38 33.19 9.54
N GLY A 244 6.33 32.65 8.89
CA GLY A 244 6.18 32.61 7.42
C GLY A 244 6.96 31.49 6.71
N ALA A 245 7.80 30.73 7.43
CA ALA A 245 8.67 29.71 6.83
C ALA A 245 7.98 28.35 6.64
N ALA A 246 7.54 28.04 5.41
CA ALA A 246 6.82 26.82 5.06
C ALA A 246 7.70 25.55 4.97
N VAL A 247 8.32 25.14 6.08
CA VAL A 247 9.25 23.99 6.12
C VAL A 247 8.57 22.63 6.30
N TYR A 248 7.25 22.60 6.53
CA TYR A 248 6.50 21.36 6.81
C TYR A 248 6.47 20.33 5.68
N PRO A 249 6.43 20.68 4.37
CA PRO A 249 6.51 19.67 3.30
C PRO A 249 7.87 18.98 3.27
N LEU A 250 8.96 19.74 3.47
CA LEU A 250 10.32 19.20 3.57
C LEU A 250 10.49 18.32 4.82
N ALA A 251 9.89 18.71 5.95
CA ALA A 251 9.92 17.92 7.17
C ALA A 251 9.30 16.53 6.98
N GLU A 252 8.16 16.46 6.29
CA GLU A 252 7.49 15.21 5.95
C GLU A 252 8.34 14.36 5.00
N GLN A 253 8.88 14.95 3.93
CA GLN A 253 9.74 14.26 2.98
C GLN A 253 11.02 13.71 3.63
N HIS A 254 11.73 14.55 4.40
CA HIS A 254 12.98 14.15 5.08
C HIS A 254 12.71 13.09 6.14
N PHE A 255 11.56 13.15 6.82
CA PHE A 255 11.16 12.10 7.76
C PHE A 255 11.02 10.75 7.06
N TYR A 256 10.31 10.70 5.93
CA TYR A 256 10.16 9.47 5.16
C TYR A 256 11.50 8.91 4.66
N GLN A 257 12.39 9.78 4.17
CA GLN A 257 13.73 9.38 3.73
C GLN A 257 14.59 8.84 4.89
N ALA A 258 14.54 9.46 6.06
CA ALA A 258 15.32 9.07 7.22
C ALA A 258 14.81 7.80 7.93
N THR A 259 13.53 7.44 7.74
CA THR A 259 12.87 6.35 8.47
C THR A 259 12.66 5.09 7.65
N GLY A 260 12.58 5.19 6.31
CA GLY A 260 12.29 4.06 5.43
C GLY A 260 13.21 2.85 5.69
N HIS A 261 14.52 3.02 5.52
CA HIS A 261 15.50 1.95 5.75
C HIS A 261 15.36 1.29 7.13
N ARG A 262 15.17 2.08 8.19
CA ARG A 262 15.05 1.57 9.57
C ARG A 262 13.81 0.70 9.75
N LEU A 263 12.70 1.09 9.12
CA LEU A 263 11.50 0.26 9.14
C LEU A 263 11.72 -1.05 8.38
N HIS A 264 12.33 -1.00 7.19
CA HIS A 264 12.66 -2.22 6.45
C HIS A 264 13.58 -3.14 7.25
N GLU A 265 14.55 -2.59 7.98
CA GLU A 265 15.44 -3.35 8.84
C GLU A 265 14.70 -3.99 10.02
N LEU A 266 13.89 -3.20 10.74
CA LEU A 266 13.03 -3.68 11.82
C LEU A 266 12.16 -4.85 11.34
N LEU A 267 11.44 -4.68 10.23
CA LEU A 267 10.55 -5.71 9.70
C LEU A 267 11.31 -6.97 9.25
N ARG A 268 12.52 -6.82 8.73
CA ARG A 268 13.36 -7.92 8.25
C ARG A 268 13.98 -8.74 9.38
N GLN A 269 14.34 -8.08 10.49
CA GLN A 269 15.07 -8.65 11.63
C GLN A 269 14.17 -8.99 12.83
N MET A 270 12.87 -8.66 12.78
CA MET A 270 11.94 -8.86 13.89
C MET A 270 11.93 -10.31 14.38
N ASP A 271 12.46 -10.54 15.58
CA ASP A 271 12.31 -11.79 16.32
C ASP A 271 11.17 -11.66 17.35
N ARG A 272 10.36 -12.70 17.50
CA ARG A 272 9.22 -12.71 18.43
C ARG A 272 9.62 -12.41 19.88
N ARG A 273 10.83 -12.83 20.29
CA ARG A 273 11.29 -12.67 21.69
C ARG A 273 11.68 -11.23 21.99
N GLU A 274 12.19 -10.52 20.98
CA GLU A 274 12.75 -9.18 21.12
C GLU A 274 11.91 -8.11 20.40
N ALA A 275 10.79 -8.49 19.75
CA ALA A 275 9.98 -7.60 18.93
C ALA A 275 9.54 -6.34 19.68
N ARG A 276 9.17 -6.45 20.96
CA ARG A 276 8.81 -5.27 21.77
C ARG A 276 10.00 -4.32 21.93
N VAL A 277 11.16 -4.85 22.31
CA VAL A 277 12.39 -4.06 22.51
C VAL A 277 12.82 -3.40 21.21
N ALA A 278 12.86 -4.16 20.11
CA ALA A 278 13.20 -3.64 18.79
C ALA A 278 12.25 -2.52 18.33
N VAL A 279 10.94 -2.64 18.61
CA VAL A 279 9.96 -1.59 18.32
C VAL A 279 10.14 -0.38 19.23
N ASP A 280 10.44 -0.57 20.52
CA ASP A 280 10.73 0.53 21.45
C ASP A 280 11.97 1.33 21.01
N GLU A 281 13.04 0.64 20.60
CA GLU A 281 14.26 1.26 20.05
C GLU A 281 13.98 1.99 18.74
N PHE A 282 13.18 1.39 17.86
CA PHE A 282 12.75 2.03 16.62
C PHE A 282 11.97 3.32 16.91
N ILE A 283 10.98 3.29 17.81
CA ILE A 283 10.20 4.48 18.21
C ILE A 283 11.11 5.55 18.83
N HIS A 284 12.05 5.15 19.68
CA HIS A 284 13.04 6.07 20.23
C HIS A 284 13.85 6.77 19.12
N ALA A 285 14.30 6.01 18.11
CA ALA A 285 14.98 6.56 16.94
C ALA A 285 14.08 7.51 16.13
N LEU A 286 12.78 7.19 15.97
CA LEU A 286 11.81 8.09 15.32
C LEU A 286 11.71 9.43 16.05
N HIS A 287 11.66 9.42 17.39
CA HIS A 287 11.62 10.63 18.21
C HIS A 287 12.88 11.48 18.02
N GLN A 288 14.06 10.85 18.01
CA GLN A 288 15.32 11.54 17.75
C GLN A 288 15.37 12.15 16.34
N ILE A 289 14.94 11.41 15.33
CA ILE A 289 14.85 11.89 13.94
C ILE A 289 13.92 13.10 13.85
N ALA A 290 12.73 13.04 14.46
CA ALA A 290 11.78 14.14 14.41
C ALA A 290 12.33 15.42 15.08
N ARG A 291 12.98 15.28 16.24
CA ARG A 291 13.63 16.41 16.93
C ARG A 291 14.72 17.03 16.06
N ARG A 292 15.63 16.19 15.54
CA ARG A 292 16.73 16.64 14.68
C ARG A 292 16.22 17.36 13.44
N LEU A 293 15.24 16.78 12.73
CA LEU A 293 14.67 17.39 11.53
C LEU A 293 13.96 18.72 11.82
N PHE A 294 13.21 18.80 12.92
CA PHE A 294 12.64 20.07 13.36
C PHE A 294 13.75 21.10 13.61
N ASP A 295 14.85 20.67 14.25
CA ASP A 295 15.94 21.56 14.57
C ASP A 295 16.66 22.07 13.31
N GLU A 296 17.07 21.16 12.42
CA GLU A 296 17.75 21.49 11.16
C GLU A 296 16.92 22.41 10.26
N LEU A 297 15.64 22.09 10.07
CA LEU A 297 14.78 22.84 9.15
C LEU A 297 14.39 24.23 9.67
N THR A 298 14.35 24.42 10.98
CA THR A 298 14.01 25.72 11.59
C THR A 298 15.22 26.60 11.84
N ALA A 299 16.44 26.04 11.89
CA ALA A 299 17.68 26.76 12.18
C ALA A 299 17.89 28.05 11.35
N PRO A 300 17.64 28.08 10.02
CA PRO A 300 17.85 29.29 9.21
C PRO A 300 17.01 30.50 9.65
N TYR A 301 15.90 30.28 10.35
CA TYR A 301 14.93 31.32 10.71
C TYR A 301 15.08 31.81 12.16
N ARG A 302 16.05 31.26 12.90
CA ARG A 302 16.31 31.59 14.32
C ARG A 302 17.09 32.87 14.55
N HIS A 303 17.26 33.68 13.51
CA HIS A 303 17.91 34.99 13.61
C HIS A 303 16.92 36.11 13.95
N SER A 304 15.61 35.91 13.73
CA SER A 304 14.56 36.87 14.08
C SER A 304 13.90 36.55 15.42
N VAL A 305 13.30 37.57 16.05
CA VAL A 305 12.56 37.42 17.31
C VAL A 305 11.34 36.52 17.11
N GLU A 306 10.65 36.69 15.99
CA GLU A 306 9.50 35.88 15.59
C GLU A 306 9.91 34.41 15.40
N GLY A 307 11.01 34.16 14.69
CA GLY A 307 11.51 32.82 14.43
C GLY A 307 12.02 32.12 15.69
N MET A 308 12.71 32.82 16.58
CA MET A 308 13.15 32.27 17.87
C MET A 308 11.98 31.96 18.82
N THR A 309 10.99 32.84 18.87
CA THR A 309 9.79 32.66 19.70
C THR A 309 8.98 31.45 19.20
N ALA A 310 8.76 31.37 17.87
CA ALA A 310 8.09 30.25 17.24
C ALA A 310 8.88 28.94 17.46
N TYR A 311 10.20 28.97 17.31
CA TYR A 311 11.06 27.80 17.54
C TYR A 311 10.87 27.27 18.97
N ALA A 312 11.05 28.12 20.00
CA ALA A 312 10.95 27.70 21.39
C ALA A 312 9.57 27.09 21.71
N LYS A 313 8.50 27.74 21.23
CA LYS A 313 7.11 27.28 21.40
C LYS A 313 6.87 25.92 20.76
N PHE A 314 7.17 25.77 19.47
CA PHE A 314 6.83 24.55 18.73
C PHE A 314 7.80 23.41 19.00
N ARG A 315 9.07 23.69 19.35
CA ARG A 315 10.03 22.68 19.81
C ARG A 315 9.58 22.04 21.12
N ARG A 316 9.15 22.85 22.09
CA ARG A 316 8.57 22.37 23.35
C ARG A 316 7.29 21.57 23.09
N ALA A 317 6.42 22.07 22.24
CA ALA A 317 5.17 21.37 21.89
C ALA A 317 5.41 20.03 21.16
N LEU A 318 6.49 19.92 20.38
CA LEU A 318 6.92 18.66 19.79
C LEU A 318 7.37 17.69 20.88
N ASP A 319 8.25 18.12 21.80
CA ASP A 319 8.73 17.25 22.88
C ASP A 319 7.60 16.70 23.76
N VAL A 320 6.62 17.52 24.10
CA VAL A 320 5.44 17.09 24.85
C VAL A 320 4.69 16.00 24.08
N ALA A 321 4.41 16.23 22.79
CA ALA A 321 3.69 15.27 21.95
C ALA A 321 4.44 13.94 21.74
N LEU A 322 5.77 13.97 21.74
CA LEU A 322 6.60 12.75 21.65
C LEU A 322 6.63 11.99 22.98
N ARG A 323 6.68 12.67 24.14
CA ARG A 323 6.66 12.05 25.47
C ARG A 323 5.32 11.41 25.86
N GLU A 324 4.21 11.96 25.39
CA GLU A 324 2.88 11.38 25.64
C GLU A 324 2.74 9.96 25.08
N SER A 325 3.49 9.63 24.02
CA SER A 325 3.56 8.27 23.47
C SER A 325 4.35 7.32 24.39
N GLU A 326 5.45 7.80 24.97
CA GLU A 326 6.27 7.03 25.92
C GLU A 326 5.55 6.76 27.25
N SER A 327 4.55 7.56 27.62
CA SER A 327 3.89 7.51 28.94
C SER A 327 2.53 6.81 28.96
N LYS A 328 1.78 6.79 27.85
CA LYS A 328 0.55 5.98 27.73
C LYS A 328 0.80 4.47 27.80
N GLU A 329 2.07 4.05 27.72
CA GLU A 329 2.51 2.66 27.74
C GLU A 329 2.90 2.10 29.10
N LYS A 330 3.02 2.92 30.14
CA LYS A 330 3.26 2.40 31.50
C LYS A 330 1.99 1.93 32.21
N VAL A 331 0.81 2.12 31.60
CA VAL A 331 -0.51 1.92 32.22
C VAL A 331 -1.37 0.88 31.48
N ALA A 332 -0.91 0.38 30.32
CA ALA A 332 -1.55 -0.69 29.53
C ALA A 332 -0.56 -1.86 29.36
#